data_AF-B4G090-F1
#
_entry.id   AF-B4G090-F1
#
_cell.length_a   1.000
_cell.length_b   1.000
_cell.length_c   1.000
_cell.angle_alpha   90.00
_cell.angle_beta   90.00
_cell.angle_gamma   90.00
#
_symmetry.space_group_name_H-M   'P 1'
#
loop_
_entity.id
_entity.type
_entity.pdbx_description
1 polymer ?
#
loop_
_entity_poly.entity_id
_entity_poly.type
_entity_poly.pdbx_seq_one_letter_code
_entity_poly.pdbx_strand_id
1 'polypeptide(L)'
;MCGCAALVAGARPPRPVLPRRLRRRRGSSVRAEVSPGGESQPKKVTVAGAGWAGFAAAHHLIKQGYDVTLLAAESGPTEEVGLRGFWQPYRNIFALVDELGISPFTGWNKAAYYSTEGLAVEFPIFHNQPRLPAPFGVFAYPEFPNLPLSDRLTSIPVIAAVIDFDNTDTAWRKYDAMTAKELFKMYGCSQRLYREIFELVIQAALFAPGEQCSAAATLGMLYYYVLSHQENSDFLLCRGEVEEKIFSPWLQSLELKGLKFVENKVPTSLTTDVDSGCISSIVCGDDVYEADAFVLAMGLSSLQSIVKNSPFLRSDREFRNLLHLSTVDVISVKLWFDKKIIIPKVANVCSGFDDSSGWAFFDLTSVYDDYCEESITIVEAEFVCSCHLYQFENIQHFHQDVLTLSTYFSV
;
A
#
# COMPACT_ATOMS: atom_id res chain seq x y z
N MET A 1 42.13 -36.26 -38.89
CA MET A 1 41.72 -36.86 -40.18
C MET A 1 40.20 -36.79 -40.24
N CYS A 2 39.70 -36.29 -41.39
CA CYS A 2 38.34 -36.31 -41.96
C CYS A 2 37.11 -36.41 -41.04
N GLY A 3 36.08 -35.55 -41.16
CA GLY A 3 35.59 -34.99 -42.41
C GLY A 3 34.73 -33.72 -42.24
N CYS A 4 34.94 -32.82 -43.19
CA CYS A 4 34.10 -31.67 -43.53
C CYS A 4 32.81 -32.12 -44.22
N ALA A 5 31.71 -31.42 -43.96
CA ALA A 5 30.70 -31.10 -44.97
C ALA A 5 30.08 -29.74 -44.63
N ALA A 6 30.28 -28.78 -45.53
CA ALA A 6 29.60 -27.48 -45.58
C ALA A 6 28.60 -27.48 -46.75
N LEU A 7 27.75 -26.44 -46.79
CA LEU A 7 26.82 -25.99 -47.85
C LEU A 7 25.40 -26.61 -47.76
N VAL A 8 24.26 -25.90 -47.83
CA VAL A 8 23.88 -24.57 -48.39
C VAL A 8 22.70 -23.96 -47.61
N ALA A 9 22.64 -22.63 -47.67
CA ALA A 9 21.62 -21.68 -47.21
C ALA A 9 20.13 -21.99 -47.50
N GLY A 10 19.23 -21.41 -46.68
CA GLY A 10 17.88 -21.08 -47.15
C GLY A 10 16.74 -21.07 -46.13
N ALA A 11 16.83 -20.39 -44.99
CA ALA A 11 15.62 -19.95 -44.26
C ALA A 11 15.91 -18.70 -43.43
N ARG A 12 15.29 -17.57 -43.80
CA ARG A 12 15.24 -16.38 -42.94
C ARG A 12 14.56 -16.78 -41.62
N PRO A 13 15.13 -16.46 -40.45
CA PRO A 13 14.37 -16.55 -39.22
C PRO A 13 13.17 -15.58 -39.32
N PRO A 14 11.98 -15.93 -38.80
CA PRO A 14 10.85 -15.02 -38.81
C PRO A 14 11.27 -13.75 -38.08
N ARG A 15 11.05 -12.59 -38.73
CA ARG A 15 11.27 -11.28 -38.12
C ARG A 15 10.52 -11.25 -36.78
N PRO A 16 11.13 -10.78 -35.69
CA PRO A 16 10.40 -10.54 -34.47
C PRO A 16 9.29 -9.54 -34.78
N VAL A 17 8.04 -9.99 -34.65
CA VAL A 17 6.87 -9.13 -34.71
C VAL A 17 6.93 -8.29 -33.43
N LEU A 18 7.49 -7.09 -33.55
CA LEU A 18 7.39 -6.06 -32.52
C LEU A 18 5.90 -5.91 -32.13
N PRO A 19 5.52 -6.10 -30.86
CA PRO A 19 4.15 -5.90 -30.44
C PRO A 19 3.74 -4.47 -30.78
N ARG A 20 2.65 -4.35 -31.56
CA ARG A 20 1.98 -3.09 -31.84
C ARG A 20 1.76 -2.35 -30.52
N ARG A 21 2.24 -1.10 -30.46
CA ARG A 21 1.95 -0.04 -29.49
C ARG A 21 0.90 -0.46 -28.45
N LEU A 22 1.35 -0.63 -27.21
CA LEU A 22 0.56 -0.76 -25.99
C LEU A 22 -0.65 0.19 -26.04
N ARG A 23 -1.81 -0.36 -26.38
CA ARG A 23 -3.08 0.35 -26.26
C ARG A 23 -3.41 0.29 -24.77
N ARG A 24 -2.93 1.28 -24.01
CA ARG A 24 -3.40 1.54 -22.64
C ARG A 24 -4.91 1.36 -22.64
N ARG A 25 -5.43 0.51 -21.75
CA ARG A 25 -6.86 0.48 -21.42
C ARG A 25 -7.26 1.93 -21.15
N ARG A 26 -8.08 2.49 -22.04
CA ARG A 26 -8.96 3.57 -21.62
C ARG A 26 -9.84 2.90 -20.59
N GLY A 27 -9.69 3.24 -19.31
CA GLY A 27 -10.83 3.17 -18.41
C GLY A 27 -12.01 3.83 -19.12
N SER A 28 -13.23 3.38 -18.87
CA SER A 28 -14.41 4.11 -19.29
C SER A 28 -14.37 5.48 -18.60
N SER A 29 -13.70 6.43 -19.24
CA SER A 29 -13.84 7.83 -18.96
C SER A 29 -15.22 8.18 -19.45
N VAL A 30 -16.19 8.12 -18.54
CA VAL A 30 -17.34 9.00 -18.64
C VAL A 30 -16.77 10.37 -18.32
N ARG A 31 -16.24 11.03 -19.36
CA ARG A 31 -15.94 12.44 -19.26
C ARG A 31 -17.31 13.09 -19.08
N ALA A 32 -17.59 13.65 -17.91
CA ALA A 32 -18.74 14.52 -17.77
C ALA A 32 -18.56 15.60 -18.84
N GLU A 33 -19.36 15.54 -19.91
CA GLU A 33 -19.28 16.55 -20.95
C GLU A 33 -19.55 17.89 -20.28
N VAL A 34 -18.56 18.78 -20.36
CA VAL A 34 -18.75 20.19 -20.09
C VAL A 34 -19.43 20.73 -21.33
N SER A 35 -20.73 21.00 -21.22
CA SER A 35 -21.48 21.67 -22.29
C SER A 35 -20.79 22.99 -22.63
N PRO A 36 -20.43 23.24 -23.90
CA PRO A 36 -19.84 24.51 -24.28
C PRO A 36 -20.96 25.55 -24.43
N GLY A 37 -20.99 26.53 -23.53
CA GLY A 37 -21.73 27.77 -23.72
C GLY A 37 -22.81 28.04 -22.68
N GLY A 38 -22.57 29.08 -21.86
CA GLY A 38 -23.48 29.63 -20.86
C GLY A 38 -22.79 29.70 -19.50
N GLU A 39 -23.07 30.74 -18.71
CA GLU A 39 -22.76 30.82 -17.27
C GLU A 39 -23.51 29.70 -16.52
N SER A 40 -23.11 28.44 -16.76
CA SER A 40 -23.65 27.29 -16.07
C SER A 40 -23.04 27.27 -14.68
N GLN A 41 -23.91 27.25 -13.67
CA GLN A 41 -23.53 26.94 -12.29
C GLN A 41 -22.57 25.74 -12.28
N PRO A 42 -21.51 25.77 -11.45
CA PRO A 42 -20.58 24.65 -11.34
C PRO A 42 -21.35 23.40 -10.93
N LYS A 43 -21.10 22.28 -11.62
CA LYS A 43 -21.72 20.99 -11.28
C LYS A 43 -21.31 20.61 -9.85
N LYS A 44 -22.28 20.15 -9.07
CA LYS A 44 -22.10 19.74 -7.67
C LYS A 44 -21.65 18.30 -7.61
N VAL A 45 -20.64 18.02 -6.80
CA VAL A 45 -20.14 16.65 -6.58
C VAL A 45 -20.02 16.39 -5.08
N THR A 46 -20.66 15.32 -4.61
CA THR A 46 -20.51 14.87 -3.23
C THR A 46 -19.53 13.70 -3.17
N VAL A 47 -18.46 13.87 -2.41
CA VAL A 47 -17.45 12.84 -2.13
C VAL A 47 -17.68 12.32 -0.72
N ALA A 48 -17.83 11.02 -0.56
CA ALA A 48 -18.08 10.38 0.71
C ALA A 48 -16.86 9.59 1.19
N GLY A 49 -16.29 10.01 2.31
CA GLY A 49 -15.08 9.43 2.91
C GLY A 49 -13.90 10.40 2.83
N ALA A 50 -13.36 10.81 3.98
CA ALA A 50 -12.30 11.81 4.11
C ALA A 50 -10.92 11.18 4.38
N GLY A 51 -10.61 10.06 3.73
CA GLY A 51 -9.25 9.50 3.67
C GLY A 51 -8.50 9.95 2.41
N TRP A 52 -7.31 9.39 2.16
CA TRP A 52 -6.46 9.71 1.00
C TRP A 52 -7.22 9.76 -0.34
N ALA A 53 -8.07 8.76 -0.61
CA ALA A 53 -8.82 8.68 -1.87
C ALA A 53 -9.86 9.81 -2.01
N GLY A 54 -10.55 10.15 -0.93
CA GLY A 54 -11.57 11.21 -0.94
C GLY A 54 -10.96 12.59 -1.05
N PHE A 55 -9.89 12.85 -0.28
CA PHE A 55 -9.11 14.09 -0.43
C PHE A 55 -8.52 14.23 -1.83
N ALA A 56 -7.97 13.17 -2.41
CA ALA A 56 -7.46 13.19 -3.79
C ALA A 56 -8.56 13.48 -4.82
N ALA A 57 -9.74 12.86 -4.67
CA ALA A 57 -10.89 13.13 -5.53
C ALA A 57 -11.33 14.59 -5.41
N ALA A 58 -11.54 15.08 -4.19
CA ALA A 58 -11.93 16.46 -3.92
C ALA A 58 -10.90 17.46 -4.47
N HIS A 59 -9.61 17.22 -4.25
CA HIS A 59 -8.51 18.03 -4.74
C HIS A 59 -8.56 18.18 -6.28
N HIS A 60 -8.72 17.08 -7.00
CA HIS A 60 -8.76 17.12 -8.47
C HIS A 60 -10.06 17.71 -9.03
N LEU A 61 -11.20 17.49 -8.36
CA LEU A 61 -12.49 18.07 -8.75
C LEU A 61 -12.51 19.59 -8.55
N ILE A 62 -12.03 20.08 -7.42
CA ILE A 62 -11.94 21.52 -7.14
C ILE A 62 -11.05 22.22 -8.17
N LYS A 63 -9.89 21.64 -8.51
CA LYS A 63 -9.01 22.17 -9.57
C LYS A 63 -9.68 22.27 -10.94
N GLN A 64 -10.71 21.47 -11.19
CA GLN A 64 -11.48 21.47 -12.43
C GLN A 64 -12.71 22.41 -12.36
N GLY A 65 -12.95 23.07 -11.22
CA GLY A 65 -14.02 24.05 -11.04
C GLY A 65 -15.37 23.45 -10.64
N TYR A 66 -15.41 22.23 -10.10
CA TYR A 66 -16.63 21.64 -9.54
C TYR A 66 -16.93 22.21 -8.14
N ASP A 67 -18.22 22.30 -7.77
CA ASP A 67 -18.66 22.61 -6.40
C ASP A 67 -18.65 21.30 -5.58
N VAL A 68 -17.67 21.14 -4.69
CA VAL A 68 -17.42 19.87 -4.01
C VAL A 68 -17.83 19.92 -2.55
N THR A 69 -18.61 18.94 -2.14
CA THR A 69 -18.88 18.63 -0.73
C THR A 69 -18.16 17.34 -0.36
N LEU A 70 -17.28 17.38 0.63
CA LEU A 70 -16.59 16.21 1.18
C LEU A 70 -17.21 15.84 2.53
N LEU A 71 -17.76 14.63 2.61
CA LEU A 71 -18.37 14.09 3.82
C LEU A 71 -17.34 13.25 4.59
N ALA A 72 -17.14 13.58 5.86
CA ALA A 72 -16.33 12.82 6.80
C ALA A 72 -17.22 12.08 7.81
N ALA A 73 -16.83 10.86 8.17
CA ALA A 73 -17.54 10.07 9.19
C ALA A 73 -17.34 10.65 10.60
N GLU A 74 -16.24 11.38 10.81
CA GLU A 74 -15.79 11.91 12.10
C GLU A 74 -15.67 13.44 12.03
N SER A 75 -15.15 14.07 13.09
CA SER A 75 -14.92 15.51 13.18
C SER A 75 -13.72 16.00 12.39
N GLY A 76 -13.05 15.15 11.62
CA GLY A 76 -11.84 15.50 10.90
C GLY A 76 -11.56 14.56 9.74
N PRO A 77 -10.39 14.71 9.09
CA PRO A 77 -9.85 13.69 8.20
C PRO A 77 -9.85 12.31 8.88
N THR A 78 -9.95 11.25 8.10
CA THR A 78 -9.87 9.89 8.65
C THR A 78 -8.49 9.64 9.25
N GLU A 79 -8.45 9.27 10.53
CA GLU A 79 -7.22 8.90 11.24
C GLU A 79 -6.55 7.70 10.54
N GLU A 80 -5.23 7.76 10.39
CA GLU A 80 -4.45 6.61 9.93
C GLU A 80 -4.09 5.73 11.12
N VAL A 81 -4.39 4.44 11.01
CA VAL A 81 -3.94 3.45 11.98
C VAL A 81 -2.55 2.97 11.58
N GLY A 82 -1.58 3.18 12.46
CA GLY A 82 -0.21 2.71 12.25
C GLY A 82 0.73 3.75 11.62
N LEU A 83 2.02 3.49 11.74
CA LEU A 83 3.07 4.26 11.10
C LEU A 83 3.25 3.83 9.63
N ARG A 84 3.04 4.79 8.72
CA ARG A 84 3.14 4.55 7.27
C ARG A 84 4.52 4.87 6.72
N GLY A 85 5.05 3.95 5.92
CA GLY A 85 6.16 4.22 5.01
C GLY A 85 5.72 4.95 3.74
N PHE A 86 6.54 5.88 3.27
CA PHE A 86 6.37 6.60 2.00
C PHE A 86 7.55 6.26 1.08
N TRP A 87 7.33 5.35 0.14
CA TRP A 87 8.38 4.86 -0.76
C TRP A 87 8.62 5.80 -1.93
N GLN A 88 9.85 5.79 -2.46
CA GLN A 88 10.25 6.62 -3.59
C GLN A 88 9.30 6.60 -4.82
N PRO A 89 8.68 5.47 -5.20
CA PRO A 89 7.72 5.46 -6.31
C PRO A 89 6.45 6.28 -6.09
N TYR A 90 6.15 6.76 -4.87
CA TYR A 90 4.92 7.48 -4.50
C TYR A 90 4.88 8.93 -5.03
N ARG A 91 5.07 9.09 -6.36
CA ARG A 91 5.14 10.39 -7.04
C ARG A 91 3.93 11.28 -6.80
N ASN A 92 2.74 10.71 -6.69
CA ASN A 92 1.52 11.48 -6.46
C ASN A 92 1.50 12.12 -5.06
N ILE A 93 1.98 11.42 -4.05
CA ILE A 93 2.04 11.93 -2.67
C ILE A 93 3.12 13.00 -2.57
N PHE A 94 4.30 12.78 -3.14
CA PHE A 94 5.36 13.79 -3.13
C PHE A 94 4.97 15.05 -3.91
N ALA A 95 4.35 14.91 -5.08
CA ALA A 95 3.85 16.07 -5.83
C ALA A 95 2.77 16.86 -5.07
N LEU A 96 1.90 16.18 -4.31
CA LEU A 96 0.92 16.82 -3.45
C LEU A 96 1.59 17.60 -2.31
N VAL A 97 2.55 16.97 -1.63
CA VAL A 97 3.31 17.58 -0.54
C VAL A 97 4.07 18.83 -1.01
N ASP A 98 4.73 18.75 -2.18
CA ASP A 98 5.40 19.88 -2.81
C ASP A 98 4.41 21.01 -3.15
N GLU A 99 3.23 20.67 -3.69
CA GLU A 99 2.19 21.65 -4.02
C GLU A 99 1.62 22.35 -2.77
N LEU A 100 1.44 21.61 -1.68
CA LEU A 100 1.00 22.15 -0.40
C LEU A 100 2.09 22.98 0.28
N GLY A 101 3.35 22.87 -0.15
CA GLY A 101 4.48 23.59 0.44
C GLY A 101 4.81 23.11 1.85
N ILE A 102 4.50 21.85 2.17
CA ILE A 102 4.76 21.23 3.47
C ILE A 102 5.96 20.28 3.41
N SER A 103 6.59 20.02 4.55
CA SER A 103 7.75 19.12 4.65
C SER A 103 7.52 18.04 5.71
N PRO A 104 6.56 17.10 5.52
CA PRO A 104 6.12 16.19 6.57
C PRO A 104 7.09 15.03 6.83
N PHE A 105 8.03 14.77 5.91
CA PHE A 105 8.82 13.55 5.92
C PHE A 105 10.19 13.68 6.57
N THR A 106 10.71 12.55 7.07
CA THR A 106 12.11 12.35 7.47
C THR A 106 13.05 12.37 6.24
N GLY A 107 14.35 12.13 6.46
CA GLY A 107 15.24 11.63 5.41
C GLY A 107 15.01 10.15 5.09
N TRP A 108 15.80 9.59 4.16
CA TRP A 108 15.77 8.17 3.82
C TRP A 108 16.17 7.29 5.00
N ASN A 109 15.38 6.25 5.25
CA ASN A 109 15.59 5.35 6.39
C ASN A 109 16.16 4.00 5.96
N LYS A 110 16.86 3.36 6.89
CA LYS A 110 17.25 1.94 6.78
C LYS A 110 16.17 1.05 7.40
N ALA A 111 16.01 -0.14 6.84
CA ALA A 111 15.22 -1.21 7.44
C ALA A 111 16.08 -2.44 7.74
N ALA A 112 15.76 -3.13 8.84
CA ALA A 112 16.34 -4.43 9.18
C ALA A 112 15.24 -5.46 9.42
N TYR A 113 15.49 -6.68 8.97
CA TYR A 113 14.55 -7.78 9.03
C TYR A 113 15.10 -8.85 9.96
N TYR A 114 14.27 -9.32 10.87
CA TYR A 114 14.63 -10.25 11.92
C TYR A 114 13.78 -11.51 11.80
N SER A 115 14.45 -12.65 11.89
CA SER A 115 13.84 -13.96 12.03
C SER A 115 14.09 -14.50 13.44
N THR A 116 13.60 -15.70 13.72
CA THR A 116 13.93 -16.43 14.95
C THR A 116 15.42 -16.73 15.12
N GLU A 117 16.20 -16.70 14.03
CA GLU A 117 17.66 -16.85 14.04
C GLU A 117 18.40 -15.51 14.21
N GLY A 118 17.66 -14.40 14.39
CA GLY A 118 18.18 -13.04 14.52
C GLY A 118 18.16 -12.27 13.20
N LEU A 119 19.11 -11.34 13.03
CA LEU A 119 19.19 -10.46 11.87
C LEU A 119 19.31 -11.27 10.56
N ALA A 120 18.27 -11.22 9.73
CA ALA A 120 18.18 -11.94 8.47
C ALA A 120 18.74 -11.10 7.31
N VAL A 121 18.35 -9.83 7.24
CA VAL A 121 18.87 -8.87 6.25
C VAL A 121 18.86 -7.44 6.78
N GLU A 122 19.93 -6.69 6.47
CA GLU A 122 19.94 -5.22 6.58
C GLU A 122 19.92 -4.62 5.17
N PHE A 123 18.98 -3.69 4.94
CA PHE A 123 18.93 -2.92 3.70
C PHE A 123 19.71 -1.61 3.85
N PRO A 124 20.55 -1.26 2.86
CA PRO A 124 21.18 0.05 2.82
C PRO A 124 20.15 1.11 2.46
N ILE A 125 20.53 2.38 2.61
CA ILE A 125 19.88 3.47 1.86
C ILE A 125 20.42 3.38 0.43
N PHE A 126 19.59 2.95 -0.50
CA PHE A 126 19.97 2.70 -1.88
C PHE A 126 20.36 3.97 -2.63
N HIS A 127 19.82 5.13 -2.27
CA HIS A 127 20.24 6.45 -2.76
C HIS A 127 21.72 6.77 -2.44
N ASN A 128 22.28 6.17 -1.38
CA ASN A 128 23.68 6.38 -1.00
C ASN A 128 24.64 5.38 -1.66
N GLN A 129 24.11 4.42 -2.43
CA GLN A 129 24.90 3.41 -3.13
C GLN A 129 25.17 3.82 -4.58
N PRO A 130 26.28 3.35 -5.19
CA PRO A 130 26.46 3.48 -6.63
C PRO A 130 25.27 2.89 -7.39
N ARG A 131 24.86 3.56 -8.48
CA ARG A 131 23.73 3.09 -9.28
C ARG A 131 24.14 1.91 -10.16
N LEU A 132 23.49 0.77 -9.95
CA LEU A 132 23.58 -0.39 -10.84
C LEU A 132 22.32 -0.51 -11.71
N PRO A 133 22.40 -1.12 -12.90
CA PRO A 133 21.20 -1.43 -13.68
C PRO A 133 20.24 -2.29 -12.86
N ALA A 134 18.95 -2.00 -12.91
CA ALA A 134 17.95 -2.81 -12.23
C ALA A 134 17.94 -4.24 -12.83
N PRO A 135 17.84 -5.31 -12.01
CA PRO A 135 17.66 -5.30 -10.55
C PRO A 135 18.96 -5.50 -9.73
N PHE A 136 20.16 -5.32 -10.32
CA PHE A 136 21.43 -5.74 -9.70
C PHE A 136 21.72 -5.09 -8.33
N GLY A 137 21.33 -3.83 -8.12
CA GLY A 137 21.53 -3.13 -6.85
C GLY A 137 20.90 -3.84 -5.65
N VAL A 138 19.68 -4.36 -5.84
CA VAL A 138 18.94 -5.07 -4.79
C VAL A 138 19.54 -6.44 -4.47
N PHE A 139 20.29 -7.04 -5.39
CA PHE A 139 21.01 -8.29 -5.11
C PHE A 139 22.42 -8.05 -4.56
N ALA A 140 23.02 -6.91 -4.88
CA ALA A 140 24.42 -6.63 -4.56
C ALA A 140 24.60 -5.98 -3.18
N TYR A 141 23.70 -5.08 -2.79
CA TYR A 141 23.93 -4.20 -1.63
C TYR A 141 23.34 -4.65 -0.30
N PRO A 142 22.19 -5.36 -0.23
CA PRO A 142 21.69 -5.84 1.05
C PRO A 142 22.66 -6.83 1.72
N GLU A 143 22.79 -6.70 3.03
CA GLU A 143 23.69 -7.50 3.84
C GLU A 143 22.92 -8.66 4.47
N PHE A 144 23.38 -9.88 4.26
CA PHE A 144 22.75 -11.10 4.75
C PHE A 144 23.72 -11.84 5.69
N PRO A 145 23.65 -11.61 7.02
CA PRO A 145 24.60 -12.18 7.96
C PRO A 145 24.54 -13.71 8.03
N ASN A 146 23.32 -14.27 7.98
CA ASN A 146 23.06 -15.68 8.28
C ASN A 146 22.56 -16.50 7.07
N LEU A 147 22.30 -15.84 5.92
CA LEU A 147 21.70 -16.49 4.75
C LEU A 147 22.75 -16.86 3.67
N PRO A 148 22.99 -18.15 3.41
CA PRO A 148 23.97 -18.62 2.43
C PRO A 148 23.71 -18.07 1.02
N LEU A 149 24.80 -17.89 0.24
CA LEU A 149 24.68 -17.48 -1.16
C LEU A 149 23.89 -18.50 -2.00
N SER A 150 24.01 -19.80 -1.70
CA SER A 150 23.25 -20.85 -2.39
C SER A 150 21.74 -20.64 -2.28
N ASP A 151 21.26 -20.29 -1.09
CA ASP A 151 19.84 -19.98 -0.88
C ASP A 151 19.46 -18.70 -1.60
N ARG A 152 20.26 -17.63 -1.48
CA ARG A 152 19.99 -16.34 -2.15
C ARG A 152 19.86 -16.48 -3.67
N LEU A 153 20.71 -17.28 -4.32
CA LEU A 153 20.65 -17.51 -5.76
C LEU A 153 19.36 -18.20 -6.21
N THR A 154 18.63 -18.87 -5.32
CA THR A 154 17.32 -19.47 -5.64
C THR A 154 16.21 -18.43 -5.88
N SER A 155 16.44 -17.15 -5.59
CA SER A 155 15.52 -16.06 -5.97
C SER A 155 15.56 -15.72 -7.46
N ILE A 156 16.67 -16.01 -8.16
CA ILE A 156 16.87 -15.58 -9.55
C ILE A 156 15.75 -16.03 -10.49
N PRO A 157 15.27 -17.30 -10.43
CA PRO A 157 14.16 -17.71 -11.29
C PRO A 157 12.86 -16.94 -11.03
N VAL A 158 12.61 -16.46 -9.81
CA VAL A 158 11.40 -15.66 -9.48
C VAL A 158 11.38 -14.35 -10.29
N ILE A 159 12.54 -13.79 -10.62
CA ILE A 159 12.65 -12.59 -11.47
C ILE A 159 12.00 -12.83 -12.84
N ALA A 160 12.07 -14.04 -13.38
CA ALA A 160 11.41 -14.36 -14.65
C ALA A 160 9.88 -14.21 -14.56
N ALA A 161 9.29 -14.58 -13.42
CA ALA A 161 7.86 -14.36 -13.17
C ALA A 161 7.51 -12.88 -13.08
N VAL A 162 8.38 -12.07 -12.47
CA VAL A 162 8.21 -10.62 -12.37
C VAL A 162 8.27 -9.96 -13.74
N ILE A 163 9.20 -10.40 -14.60
CA ILE A 163 9.31 -9.90 -15.98
C ILE A 163 8.10 -10.33 -16.83
N ASP A 164 7.58 -11.54 -16.63
CA ASP A 164 6.39 -12.04 -17.34
C ASP A 164 5.10 -11.33 -16.89
N PHE A 165 5.06 -10.84 -15.64
CA PHE A 165 3.92 -10.09 -15.11
C PHE A 165 3.89 -8.64 -15.64
N ASP A 166 3.34 -8.48 -16.84
CA ASP A 166 3.21 -7.19 -17.54
C ASP A 166 1.98 -6.36 -17.14
N ASN A 167 1.30 -6.73 -16.05
CA ASN A 167 0.09 -6.09 -15.53
C ASN A 167 -1.12 -6.10 -16.50
N THR A 168 -1.13 -6.98 -17.49
CA THR A 168 -2.30 -7.21 -18.37
C THR A 168 -3.34 -8.11 -17.74
N ASP A 169 -4.60 -8.07 -18.21
CA ASP A 169 -5.65 -9.00 -17.74
C ASP A 169 -5.24 -10.48 -17.88
N THR A 170 -4.45 -10.80 -18.91
CA THR A 170 -3.93 -12.14 -19.14
C THR A 170 -2.92 -12.53 -18.08
N ALA A 171 -2.01 -11.63 -17.70
CA ALA A 171 -1.07 -11.86 -16.61
C ALA A 171 -1.79 -11.97 -15.26
N TRP A 172 -2.75 -11.09 -14.98
CA TRP A 172 -3.60 -11.18 -13.79
C TRP A 172 -4.31 -12.54 -13.71
N ARG A 173 -5.06 -12.95 -14.74
CA ARG A 173 -5.75 -14.27 -14.71
C ARG A 173 -4.80 -15.46 -14.51
N LYS A 174 -3.57 -15.38 -15.03
CA LYS A 174 -2.57 -16.44 -14.91
C LYS A 174 -2.04 -16.56 -13.47
N TYR A 175 -1.64 -15.44 -12.88
CA TYR A 175 -0.94 -15.42 -11.59
C TYR A 175 -1.90 -15.28 -10.40
N ASP A 176 -3.07 -14.66 -10.58
CA ASP A 176 -4.07 -14.50 -9.51
C ASP A 176 -4.74 -15.84 -9.13
N ALA A 177 -4.60 -16.85 -9.97
CA ALA A 177 -5.10 -18.21 -9.73
C ALA A 177 -4.22 -19.05 -8.79
N MET A 178 -3.09 -18.51 -8.31
CA MET A 178 -2.21 -19.18 -7.37
C MET A 178 -1.77 -18.24 -6.24
N THR A 179 -1.39 -18.82 -5.12
CA THR A 179 -0.87 -18.09 -3.97
C THR A 179 0.57 -17.65 -4.20
N ALA A 180 1.01 -16.62 -3.49
CA ALA A 180 2.41 -16.19 -3.51
C ALA A 180 3.34 -17.34 -3.10
N LYS A 181 2.99 -18.10 -2.05
CA LYS A 181 3.81 -19.25 -1.62
C LYS A 181 3.97 -20.31 -2.71
N GLU A 182 2.89 -20.64 -3.42
CA GLU A 182 2.94 -21.58 -4.55
C GLU A 182 3.82 -21.06 -5.68
N LEU A 183 3.75 -19.77 -6.00
CA LEU A 183 4.63 -19.13 -6.96
C LEU A 183 6.11 -19.33 -6.58
N PHE A 184 6.51 -18.93 -5.38
CA PHE A 184 7.90 -19.04 -4.95
C PHE A 184 8.40 -20.49 -4.98
N LYS A 185 7.56 -21.44 -4.55
CA LYS A 185 7.86 -22.87 -4.63
C LYS A 185 8.02 -23.36 -6.08
N MET A 186 7.13 -22.94 -6.97
CA MET A 186 7.14 -23.33 -8.39
C MET A 186 8.40 -22.85 -9.12
N TYR A 187 8.90 -21.67 -8.75
CA TYR A 187 10.13 -21.10 -9.30
C TYR A 187 11.39 -21.55 -8.53
N GLY A 188 11.29 -22.53 -7.64
CA GLY A 188 12.44 -23.17 -7.00
C GLY A 188 13.11 -22.32 -5.92
N CYS A 189 12.42 -21.32 -5.36
CA CYS A 189 12.90 -20.58 -4.20
C CYS A 189 13.10 -21.54 -3.02
N SER A 190 14.27 -21.48 -2.37
CA SER A 190 14.55 -22.29 -1.19
C SER A 190 13.56 -21.94 -0.06
N GLN A 191 13.17 -22.95 0.71
CA GLN A 191 12.27 -22.76 1.84
C GLN A 191 12.84 -21.77 2.87
N ARG A 192 14.16 -21.80 3.06
CA ARG A 192 14.87 -20.89 3.97
C ARG A 192 14.77 -19.43 3.51
N LEU A 193 15.12 -19.16 2.26
CA LEU A 193 15.01 -17.80 1.70
C LEU A 193 13.58 -17.29 1.72
N TYR A 194 12.60 -18.15 1.40
CA TYR A 194 11.19 -17.76 1.47
C TYR A 194 10.81 -17.34 2.91
N ARG A 195 11.04 -18.20 3.90
CA ARG A 195 10.66 -17.94 5.29
C ARG A 195 11.36 -16.74 5.90
N GLU A 196 12.68 -16.64 5.69
CA GLU A 196 13.51 -15.62 6.36
C GLU A 196 13.47 -14.26 5.68
N ILE A 197 13.03 -14.16 4.41
CA ILE A 197 13.06 -12.91 3.65
C ILE A 197 11.73 -12.63 2.95
N PHE A 198 11.31 -13.49 2.01
CA PHE A 198 10.16 -13.16 1.17
C PHE A 198 8.84 -13.14 1.93
N GLU A 199 8.65 -14.04 2.89
CA GLU A 199 7.48 -14.06 3.76
C GLU A 199 7.36 -12.77 4.56
N LEU A 200 8.48 -12.27 5.11
CA LEU A 200 8.56 -10.97 5.78
C LEU A 200 8.19 -9.81 4.85
N VAL A 201 8.78 -9.76 3.65
CA VAL A 201 8.48 -8.70 2.67
C VAL A 201 7.01 -8.73 2.29
N ILE A 202 6.44 -9.92 2.06
CA ILE A 202 5.04 -10.10 1.69
C ILE A 202 4.12 -9.66 2.83
N GLN A 203 4.37 -10.09 4.06
CA GLN A 203 3.57 -9.71 5.22
C GLN A 203 3.64 -8.21 5.50
N ALA A 204 4.83 -7.60 5.41
CA ALA A 204 4.99 -6.16 5.62
C ALA A 204 4.32 -5.32 4.53
N ALA A 205 4.32 -5.78 3.28
CA ALA A 205 3.79 -5.01 2.16
C ALA A 205 2.30 -5.25 1.87
N LEU A 206 1.82 -6.49 2.06
CA LEU A 206 0.46 -6.92 1.72
C LEU A 206 -0.39 -7.24 2.94
N PHE A 207 0.17 -7.14 4.14
CA PHE A 207 -0.50 -7.40 5.40
C PHE A 207 -1.14 -8.80 5.49
N ALA A 208 -0.61 -9.79 4.78
CA ALA A 208 -1.11 -11.16 4.80
C ALA A 208 0.00 -12.19 4.52
N PRO A 209 -0.10 -13.44 5.02
CA PRO A 209 0.86 -14.49 4.69
C PRO A 209 0.78 -14.86 3.20
N GLY A 210 1.87 -15.40 2.67
CA GLY A 210 1.97 -15.69 1.24
C GLY A 210 1.01 -16.76 0.72
N GLU A 211 0.43 -17.58 1.60
CA GLU A 211 -0.65 -18.53 1.32
C GLU A 211 -2.00 -17.86 1.08
N GLN A 212 -2.18 -16.64 1.60
CA GLN A 212 -3.41 -15.87 1.44
C GLN A 212 -3.24 -14.76 0.38
N CYS A 213 -2.00 -14.38 0.07
CA CYS A 213 -1.70 -13.42 -0.97
C CYS A 213 -1.80 -14.03 -2.37
N SER A 214 -2.46 -13.33 -3.28
CA SER A 214 -2.41 -13.59 -4.73
C SER A 214 -0.98 -13.42 -5.25
N ALA A 215 -0.50 -14.37 -6.07
CA ALA A 215 0.81 -14.24 -6.71
C ALA A 215 0.87 -13.04 -7.66
N ALA A 216 -0.24 -12.65 -8.30
CA ALA A 216 -0.28 -11.45 -9.14
C ALA A 216 -0.03 -10.17 -8.32
N ALA A 217 -0.68 -10.04 -7.15
CA ALA A 217 -0.46 -8.92 -6.25
C ALA A 217 0.99 -8.88 -5.75
N THR A 218 1.55 -10.04 -5.37
CA THR A 218 2.95 -10.15 -4.94
C THR A 218 3.94 -9.79 -6.05
N LEU A 219 3.72 -10.23 -7.29
CA LEU A 219 4.57 -9.87 -8.42
C LEU A 219 4.53 -8.36 -8.72
N GLY A 220 3.34 -7.75 -8.65
CA GLY A 220 3.18 -6.31 -8.75
C GLY A 220 3.94 -5.55 -7.66
N MET A 221 3.83 -6.02 -6.42
CA MET A 221 4.55 -5.48 -5.27
C MET A 221 6.08 -5.58 -5.44
N LEU A 222 6.60 -6.76 -5.81
CA LEU A 222 8.03 -6.98 -6.07
C LEU A 222 8.54 -6.10 -7.21
N TYR A 223 7.79 -5.99 -8.31
CA TYR A 223 8.16 -5.10 -9.39
C TYR A 223 8.24 -3.63 -8.92
N TYR A 224 7.19 -3.17 -8.25
CA TYR A 224 7.02 -1.76 -7.91
C TYR A 224 8.01 -1.28 -6.84
N TYR A 225 8.15 -2.00 -5.73
CA TYR A 225 9.00 -1.59 -4.61
C TYR A 225 10.44 -2.10 -4.69
N VAL A 226 10.67 -3.22 -5.36
CA VAL A 226 11.95 -3.94 -5.24
C VAL A 226 12.74 -3.92 -6.54
N LEU A 227 12.16 -4.37 -7.65
CA LEU A 227 12.95 -4.76 -8.82
C LEU A 227 13.02 -3.71 -9.94
N SER A 228 12.08 -2.76 -10.01
CA SER A 228 12.04 -1.80 -11.13
C SER A 228 13.16 -0.76 -11.08
N HIS A 229 13.50 -0.23 -9.90
CA HIS A 229 14.66 0.62 -9.69
C HIS A 229 15.27 0.38 -8.31
N GLN A 230 16.60 0.47 -8.23
CA GLN A 230 17.39 0.25 -7.01
C GLN A 230 16.88 1.09 -5.82
N GLU A 231 16.52 2.34 -6.07
CA GLU A 231 16.09 3.31 -5.06
C GLU A 231 14.60 3.20 -4.68
N ASN A 232 13.84 2.27 -5.27
CA ASN A 232 12.41 2.14 -4.98
C ASN A 232 12.11 1.53 -3.61
N SER A 233 13.05 0.79 -3.05
CA SER A 233 12.92 0.22 -1.71
C SER A 233 13.21 1.23 -0.60
N ASP A 234 13.80 2.38 -0.93
CA ASP A 234 14.00 3.45 0.03
C ASP A 234 12.65 4.10 0.37
N PHE A 235 12.46 4.35 1.66
CA PHE A 235 11.24 4.92 2.21
C PHE A 235 11.55 6.04 3.20
N LEU A 236 10.58 6.95 3.31
CA LEU A 236 10.51 8.02 4.29
C LEU A 236 9.43 7.69 5.31
N LEU A 237 9.49 8.31 6.47
CA LEU A 237 8.45 8.26 7.49
C LEU A 237 7.90 9.68 7.70
N CYS A 238 6.66 9.77 8.20
CA CYS A 238 6.08 11.06 8.60
C CYS A 238 6.64 11.46 9.97
N ARG A 239 7.04 12.73 10.14
CA ARG A 239 7.66 13.26 11.36
C ARG A 239 6.66 13.57 12.50
N GLY A 240 5.55 12.86 12.49
CA GLY A 240 4.38 13.05 13.32
C GLY A 240 3.17 12.39 12.67
N GLU A 241 2.00 12.58 13.28
CA GLU A 241 0.77 11.97 12.76
C GLU A 241 0.43 12.49 11.35
N VAL A 242 0.03 11.58 10.45
CA VAL A 242 -0.31 11.92 9.05
C VAL A 242 -1.46 12.92 8.97
N GLU A 243 -2.43 12.78 9.89
CA GLU A 243 -3.57 13.68 10.00
C GLU A 243 -3.12 15.14 10.22
N GLU A 244 -2.21 15.35 11.18
CA GLU A 244 -1.70 16.67 11.53
C GLU A 244 -0.75 17.21 10.45
N LYS A 245 0.23 16.40 10.02
CA LYS A 245 1.30 16.87 9.13
C LYS A 245 0.87 16.97 7.67
N ILE A 246 -0.16 16.25 7.23
CA ILE A 246 -0.57 16.19 5.81
C ILE A 246 -2.06 16.51 5.63
N PHE A 247 -2.99 15.77 6.25
CA PHE A 247 -4.41 15.94 5.94
C PHE A 247 -4.97 17.28 6.39
N SER A 248 -4.58 17.77 7.56
CA SER A 248 -5.05 19.07 8.07
C SER A 248 -4.60 20.24 7.19
N PRO A 249 -3.32 20.39 6.81
CA PRO A 249 -2.90 21.37 5.81
C PRO A 249 -3.58 21.21 4.45
N TRP A 250 -3.80 19.96 4.02
CA TRP A 250 -4.48 19.69 2.76
C TRP A 250 -5.94 20.15 2.79
N LEU A 251 -6.66 19.84 3.87
CA LEU A 251 -8.04 20.29 4.09
C LEU A 251 -8.13 21.81 4.06
N GLN A 252 -7.30 22.50 4.84
CA GLN A 252 -7.26 23.97 4.86
C GLN A 252 -7.02 24.56 3.47
N SER A 253 -6.09 23.96 2.70
CA SER A 253 -5.83 24.38 1.31
C SER A 253 -7.04 24.20 0.39
N LEU A 254 -7.82 23.14 0.57
CA LEU A 254 -9.03 22.88 -0.22
C LEU A 254 -10.20 23.75 0.19
N GLU A 255 -10.40 24.02 1.49
CA GLU A 255 -11.44 24.93 1.99
C GLU A 255 -11.23 26.36 1.47
N LEU A 256 -9.98 26.83 1.46
CA LEU A 256 -9.61 28.11 0.83
C LEU A 256 -9.94 28.16 -0.67
N LYS A 257 -10.04 27.01 -1.33
CA LYS A 257 -10.43 26.86 -2.75
C LYS A 257 -11.92 26.56 -2.91
N GLY A 258 -12.72 26.62 -1.84
CA GLY A 258 -14.18 26.48 -1.87
C GLY A 258 -14.71 25.08 -1.59
N LEU A 259 -13.89 24.15 -1.06
CA LEU A 259 -14.40 22.87 -0.55
C LEU A 259 -15.41 23.10 0.58
N LYS A 260 -16.54 22.38 0.55
CA LYS A 260 -17.45 22.27 1.69
C LYS A 260 -17.14 20.98 2.43
N PHE A 261 -16.45 21.08 3.55
CA PHE A 261 -16.21 19.93 4.43
C PHE A 261 -17.37 19.77 5.40
N VAL A 262 -17.87 18.54 5.55
CA VAL A 262 -19.00 18.24 6.44
C VAL A 262 -18.66 17.02 7.29
N GLU A 263 -18.54 17.26 8.59
CA GLU A 263 -18.15 16.29 9.60
C GLU A 263 -19.33 15.46 10.12
N ASN A 264 -19.00 14.32 10.75
CA ASN A 264 -19.95 13.45 11.44
C ASN A 264 -21.12 12.98 10.55
N LYS A 265 -20.83 12.70 9.28
CA LYS A 265 -21.76 12.18 8.27
C LYS A 265 -21.30 10.81 7.80
N VAL A 266 -21.97 9.78 8.30
CA VAL A 266 -21.77 8.40 7.86
C VAL A 266 -22.84 8.05 6.82
N PRO A 267 -22.46 7.83 5.55
CA PRO A 267 -23.39 7.40 4.51
C PRO A 267 -23.98 6.02 4.80
N THR A 268 -25.30 5.89 4.71
CA THR A 268 -26.02 4.64 5.01
C THR A 268 -26.65 3.99 3.78
N SER A 269 -27.07 4.81 2.80
CA SER A 269 -27.70 4.35 1.56
C SER A 269 -27.62 5.42 0.47
N LEU A 270 -27.96 5.01 -0.76
CA LEU A 270 -28.12 5.90 -1.91
C LEU A 270 -29.59 5.90 -2.35
N THR A 271 -30.07 7.04 -2.82
CA THR A 271 -31.37 7.12 -3.49
C THR A 271 -31.20 7.30 -4.99
N THR A 272 -32.16 6.78 -5.74
CA THR A 272 -32.26 6.97 -7.19
C THR A 272 -33.45 7.86 -7.50
N ASP A 273 -33.27 8.73 -8.48
CA ASP A 273 -34.38 9.43 -9.10
C ASP A 273 -35.21 8.45 -9.94
N VAL A 274 -36.54 8.51 -9.79
CA VAL A 274 -37.48 7.54 -10.39
C VAL A 274 -37.57 7.72 -11.91
N ASP A 275 -37.42 8.95 -12.39
CA ASP A 275 -37.61 9.28 -13.80
C ASP A 275 -36.36 8.99 -14.64
N SER A 276 -35.17 9.30 -14.11
CA SER A 276 -33.89 9.08 -14.78
C SER A 276 -33.24 7.72 -14.48
N GLY A 277 -33.60 7.09 -13.35
CA GLY A 277 -32.92 5.89 -12.85
C GLY A 277 -31.48 6.15 -12.35
N CYS A 278 -31.04 7.40 -12.32
CA CYS A 278 -29.72 7.81 -11.85
C CYS A 278 -29.71 7.97 -10.32
N ILE A 279 -28.53 7.85 -9.71
CA ILE A 279 -28.34 8.18 -8.29
C ILE A 279 -28.58 9.68 -8.12
N SER A 280 -29.44 10.07 -7.16
CA SER A 280 -29.83 11.46 -6.91
C SER A 280 -29.33 12.01 -5.58
N SER A 281 -29.05 11.15 -4.60
CA SER A 281 -28.51 11.59 -3.30
C SER A 281 -27.75 10.51 -2.53
N ILE A 282 -26.92 10.98 -1.59
CA ILE A 282 -26.37 10.17 -0.49
C ILE A 282 -27.16 10.47 0.79
N VAL A 283 -27.61 9.42 1.47
CA VAL A 283 -28.31 9.52 2.76
C VAL A 283 -27.34 9.28 3.90
N CYS A 284 -27.32 10.18 4.89
CA CYS A 284 -26.49 10.14 6.08
C CYS A 284 -27.37 10.33 7.32
N GLY A 285 -27.98 9.25 7.82
CA GLY A 285 -28.99 9.35 8.89
C GLY A 285 -30.23 10.09 8.39
N ASP A 286 -30.56 11.22 9.02
CA ASP A 286 -31.68 12.08 8.63
C ASP A 286 -31.32 13.10 7.54
N ASP A 287 -30.02 13.26 7.25
CA ASP A 287 -29.54 14.22 6.24
C ASP A 287 -29.46 13.60 4.85
N VAL A 288 -29.80 14.41 3.84
CA VAL A 288 -29.78 14.01 2.43
C VAL A 288 -28.93 15.00 1.64
N TYR A 289 -27.94 14.47 0.92
CA TYR A 289 -27.00 15.25 0.12
C TYR A 289 -27.24 15.00 -1.37
N GLU A 290 -27.87 15.97 -2.02
CA GLU A 290 -28.13 15.97 -3.47
C GLU A 290 -26.96 16.60 -4.24
N ALA A 291 -26.59 15.98 -5.37
CA ALA A 291 -25.51 16.44 -6.23
C ALA A 291 -25.68 15.89 -7.65
N ASP A 292 -24.93 16.44 -8.61
CA ASP A 292 -24.94 15.97 -10.00
C ASP A 292 -24.10 14.70 -10.18
N ALA A 293 -23.16 14.43 -9.27
CA ALA A 293 -22.35 13.23 -9.25
C ALA A 293 -21.89 12.87 -7.82
N PHE A 294 -21.56 11.59 -7.63
CA PHE A 294 -21.17 11.04 -6.34
C PHE A 294 -19.89 10.21 -6.45
N VAL A 295 -19.03 10.33 -5.43
CA VAL A 295 -17.81 9.51 -5.30
C VAL A 295 -17.85 8.81 -3.94
N LEU A 296 -17.84 7.48 -3.94
CA LEU A 296 -17.76 6.69 -2.70
C LEU A 296 -16.28 6.32 -2.45
N ALA A 297 -15.63 7.10 -1.59
CA ALA A 297 -14.21 6.95 -1.22
C ALA A 297 -14.08 6.52 0.26
N MET A 298 -14.94 5.60 0.69
CA MET A 298 -15.03 5.08 2.07
C MET A 298 -14.46 3.67 2.21
N GLY A 299 -14.25 3.22 3.45
CA GLY A 299 -13.81 1.87 3.76
C GLY A 299 -14.78 0.78 3.25
N LEU A 300 -14.24 -0.43 3.02
CA LEU A 300 -14.96 -1.55 2.42
C LEU A 300 -16.24 -1.90 3.17
N SER A 301 -16.20 -1.97 4.51
CA SER A 301 -17.35 -2.34 5.34
C SER A 301 -18.54 -1.38 5.17
N SER A 302 -18.27 -0.06 5.16
CA SER A 302 -19.29 0.97 4.92
C SER A 302 -19.86 0.86 3.51
N LEU A 303 -19.00 0.66 2.51
CA LEU A 303 -19.43 0.48 1.12
C LEU A 303 -20.31 -0.78 0.95
N GLN A 304 -19.92 -1.90 1.56
CA GLN A 304 -20.73 -3.13 1.55
C GLN A 304 -22.08 -2.93 2.24
N SER A 305 -22.14 -2.15 3.32
CA SER A 305 -23.40 -1.78 3.99
C SER A 305 -24.32 -1.01 3.05
N ILE A 306 -23.81 0.01 2.35
CA ILE A 306 -24.57 0.77 1.34
C ILE A 306 -25.08 -0.13 0.23
N VAL A 307 -24.25 -1.03 -0.30
CA VAL A 307 -24.66 -1.98 -1.35
C VAL A 307 -25.77 -2.91 -0.85
N LYS A 308 -25.70 -3.39 0.40
CA LYS A 308 -26.75 -4.23 1.01
C LYS A 308 -28.07 -3.45 1.16
N ASN A 309 -27.98 -2.19 1.55
CA ASN A 309 -29.13 -1.31 1.79
C ASN A 309 -29.71 -0.68 0.51
N SER A 310 -29.01 -0.77 -0.62
CA SER A 310 -29.41 -0.16 -1.90
C SER A 310 -29.72 -1.23 -2.96
N PRO A 311 -30.97 -1.69 -3.11
CA PRO A 311 -31.32 -2.84 -3.94
C PRO A 311 -30.88 -2.74 -5.40
N PHE A 312 -30.89 -1.54 -5.98
CA PHE A 312 -30.51 -1.31 -7.37
C PHE A 312 -29.02 -1.61 -7.61
N LEU A 313 -28.12 -1.30 -6.65
CA LEU A 313 -26.69 -1.62 -6.77
C LEU A 313 -26.45 -3.14 -6.78
N ARG A 314 -27.26 -3.91 -6.05
CA ARG A 314 -27.13 -5.38 -6.03
C ARG A 314 -27.48 -6.04 -7.37
N SER A 315 -28.17 -5.35 -8.26
CA SER A 315 -28.43 -5.89 -9.61
C SER A 315 -27.16 -5.93 -10.46
N ASP A 316 -26.24 -5.00 -10.22
CA ASP A 316 -24.96 -4.93 -10.91
C ASP A 316 -24.00 -6.02 -10.42
N ARG A 317 -23.21 -6.58 -11.33
CA ARG A 317 -22.21 -7.60 -11.02
C ARG A 317 -21.03 -7.00 -10.26
N GLU A 318 -20.59 -5.79 -10.60
CA GLU A 318 -19.42 -5.16 -9.99
C GLU A 318 -19.65 -4.90 -8.50
N PHE A 319 -20.79 -4.30 -8.14
CA PHE A 319 -21.17 -4.06 -6.75
C PHE A 319 -21.45 -5.35 -5.98
N ARG A 320 -21.97 -6.40 -6.61
CA ARG A 320 -22.09 -7.72 -5.97
C ARG A 320 -20.74 -8.36 -5.67
N ASN A 321 -19.75 -8.19 -6.56
CA ASN A 321 -18.42 -8.72 -6.32
C ASN A 321 -17.76 -8.07 -5.10
N LEU A 322 -18.05 -6.79 -4.81
CA LEU A 322 -17.55 -6.12 -3.59
C LEU A 322 -17.95 -6.83 -2.30
N LEU A 323 -19.11 -7.51 -2.28
CA LEU A 323 -19.58 -8.27 -1.11
C LEU A 323 -18.75 -9.52 -0.81
N HIS A 324 -17.92 -9.96 -1.76
CA HIS A 324 -17.02 -11.10 -1.59
C HIS A 324 -15.62 -10.68 -1.11
N LEU A 325 -15.34 -9.37 -1.04
CA LEU A 325 -14.07 -8.87 -0.53
C LEU A 325 -14.07 -8.92 1.00
N SER A 326 -12.92 -9.27 1.58
CA SER A 326 -12.65 -9.25 3.01
C SER A 326 -11.53 -8.25 3.32
N THR A 327 -11.48 -7.78 4.55
CA THR A 327 -10.37 -6.98 5.09
C THR A 327 -9.37 -7.88 5.80
N VAL A 328 -8.19 -7.34 6.09
CA VAL A 328 -7.24 -7.95 7.02
C VAL A 328 -7.17 -7.10 8.28
N ASP A 329 -6.99 -7.78 9.40
CA ASP A 329 -6.89 -7.16 10.72
C ASP A 329 -5.44 -6.78 11.01
N VAL A 330 -5.27 -5.55 11.49
CA VAL A 330 -4.00 -4.98 11.92
C VAL A 330 -4.18 -4.36 13.30
N ILE A 331 -3.23 -4.60 14.20
CA ILE A 331 -3.21 -4.00 15.53
C ILE A 331 -1.96 -3.13 15.62
N SER A 332 -2.12 -1.83 15.93
CA SER A 332 -1.00 -0.97 16.31
C SER A 332 -1.02 -0.75 17.82
N VAL A 333 0.15 -0.86 18.45
CA VAL A 333 0.37 -0.64 19.87
C VAL A 333 1.51 0.36 20.05
N LYS A 334 1.23 1.49 20.70
CA LYS A 334 2.26 2.45 21.13
C LYS A 334 2.69 2.13 22.56
N LEU A 335 4.00 2.01 22.78
CA LEU A 335 4.63 1.66 24.05
C LEU A 335 5.51 2.81 24.53
N TRP A 336 5.27 3.28 25.75
CA TRP A 336 6.10 4.26 26.45
C TRP A 336 6.95 3.53 27.48
N PHE A 337 8.27 3.55 27.29
CA PHE A 337 9.21 2.95 28.23
C PHE A 337 9.52 3.90 29.39
N ASP A 338 10.03 3.36 30.50
CA ASP A 338 10.48 4.16 31.65
C ASP A 338 11.89 4.75 31.45
N LYS A 339 12.61 4.27 30.44
CA LYS A 339 14.00 4.65 30.12
C LYS A 339 14.24 4.70 28.62
N LYS A 340 15.37 5.31 28.25
CA LYS A 340 15.88 5.29 26.89
C LYS A 340 16.50 3.93 26.57
N ILE A 341 16.04 3.33 25.47
CA ILE A 341 16.52 2.06 24.93
C ILE A 341 17.23 2.35 23.61
N ILE A 342 18.34 1.66 23.34
CA ILE A 342 19.06 1.78 22.07
C ILE A 342 18.43 0.84 21.06
N ILE A 343 17.71 1.40 20.08
CA ILE A 343 17.15 0.65 18.96
C ILE A 343 18.06 0.86 17.74
N PRO A 344 18.66 -0.20 17.15
CA PRO A 344 19.65 -0.03 16.09
C PRO A 344 19.13 0.65 14.82
N LYS A 345 17.85 0.44 14.48
CA LYS A 345 17.21 0.98 13.27
C LYS A 345 15.84 1.55 13.59
N VAL A 346 15.44 2.51 12.78
CA VAL A 346 14.15 3.18 12.87
C VAL A 346 12.99 2.25 12.52
N ALA A 347 13.16 1.35 11.55
CA ALA A 347 12.13 0.41 11.11
C ALA A 347 12.66 -1.02 11.13
N ASN A 348 11.92 -1.91 11.77
CA ASN A 348 12.34 -3.29 12.00
C ASN A 348 11.16 -4.22 11.72
N VAL A 349 11.36 -5.20 10.84
CA VAL A 349 10.32 -6.18 10.46
C VAL A 349 10.70 -7.53 11.04
N CYS A 350 9.73 -8.22 11.65
CA CYS A 350 9.92 -9.43 12.42
C CYS A 350 8.91 -10.52 12.03
N SER A 351 9.34 -11.78 12.05
CA SER A 351 8.46 -12.94 11.88
C SER A 351 9.00 -14.18 12.58
N GLY A 352 8.10 -15.16 12.75
CA GLY A 352 8.42 -16.49 13.26
C GLY A 352 8.33 -16.64 14.77
N PHE A 353 7.82 -15.63 15.49
CA PHE A 353 7.55 -15.72 16.92
C PHE A 353 6.19 -16.35 17.24
N ASP A 354 5.27 -16.36 16.27
CA ASP A 354 4.14 -17.28 16.18
C ASP A 354 3.99 -17.85 14.75
N ASP A 355 3.16 -18.88 14.58
CA ASP A 355 3.02 -19.62 13.32
C ASP A 355 2.30 -18.84 12.19
N SER A 356 1.82 -17.61 12.43
CA SER A 356 0.90 -16.93 11.50
C SER A 356 0.99 -15.40 11.38
N SER A 357 1.70 -14.71 12.27
CA SER A 357 1.78 -13.25 12.31
C SER A 357 3.19 -12.75 11.95
N GLY A 358 3.20 -11.81 11.03
CA GLY A 358 4.32 -10.89 10.84
C GLY A 358 4.04 -9.64 11.64
N TRP A 359 5.10 -8.96 12.08
CA TRP A 359 4.93 -7.69 12.76
C TRP A 359 6.11 -6.77 12.48
N ALA A 360 5.91 -5.48 12.66
CA ALA A 360 6.94 -4.47 12.52
C ALA A 360 6.95 -3.58 13.75
N PHE A 361 8.09 -2.99 14.07
CA PHE A 361 8.14 -1.94 15.08
C PHE A 361 9.07 -0.81 14.68
N PHE A 362 8.73 0.36 15.20
CA PHE A 362 9.30 1.63 14.84
C PHE A 362 9.72 2.43 16.07
N ASP A 363 10.92 3.00 16.03
CA ASP A 363 11.41 3.91 17.06
C ASP A 363 10.83 5.31 16.84
N LEU A 364 9.66 5.60 17.43
CA LEU A 364 8.98 6.88 17.25
C LEU A 364 9.80 8.05 17.82
N THR A 365 10.58 7.82 18.87
CA THR A 365 11.48 8.85 19.45
C THR A 365 12.49 9.36 18.44
N SER A 366 12.88 8.53 17.46
CA SER A 366 13.80 8.92 16.38
C SER A 366 13.11 9.55 15.16
N VAL A 367 11.78 9.49 15.07
CA VAL A 367 11.01 9.87 13.88
C VAL A 367 10.15 11.11 14.13
N TYR A 368 9.41 11.12 15.24
CA TYR A 368 8.42 12.15 15.53
C TYR A 368 9.12 13.37 16.12
N ASP A 369 8.87 14.55 15.52
CA ASP A 369 9.43 15.81 15.98
C ASP A 369 9.03 16.07 17.46
N ASP A 370 7.81 15.67 17.86
CA ASP A 370 7.28 15.88 19.21
C ASP A 370 7.94 14.98 20.27
N TYR A 371 8.56 13.87 19.87
CA TYR A 371 9.17 12.89 20.78
C TYR A 371 10.70 12.99 20.83
N CYS A 372 11.32 13.80 19.97
CA CYS A 372 12.77 13.80 19.82
C CYS A 372 13.54 14.27 21.09
N GLU A 373 12.91 15.10 21.92
CA GLU A 373 13.47 15.61 23.18
C GLU A 373 13.07 14.77 24.40
N GLU A 374 12.28 13.72 24.22
CA GLU A 374 11.82 12.89 25.33
C GLU A 374 12.98 12.11 25.96
N SER A 375 12.94 12.02 27.29
CA SER A 375 13.93 11.27 28.09
C SER A 375 13.68 9.75 28.08
N ILE A 376 12.58 9.34 27.47
CA ILE A 376 12.12 7.96 27.34
C ILE A 376 12.09 7.53 25.88
N THR A 377 12.13 6.21 25.65
CA THR A 377 11.88 5.66 24.32
C THR A 377 10.39 5.37 24.13
N ILE A 378 9.89 5.71 22.95
CA ILE A 378 8.51 5.44 22.51
C ILE A 378 8.60 4.58 21.26
N VAL A 379 7.95 3.42 21.29
CA VAL A 379 7.93 2.45 20.19
C VAL A 379 6.51 2.24 19.73
N GLU A 380 6.31 2.17 18.42
CA GLU A 380 5.07 1.66 17.84
C GLU A 380 5.31 0.27 17.26
N ALA A 381 4.48 -0.69 17.64
CA ALA A 381 4.52 -2.06 17.15
C ALA A 381 3.22 -2.39 16.42
N GLU A 382 3.34 -2.87 15.19
CA GLU A 382 2.24 -3.22 14.30
C GLU A 382 2.21 -4.73 14.06
N PHE A 383 1.09 -5.36 14.36
CA PHE A 383 0.90 -6.80 14.22
C PHE A 383 -0.10 -7.07 13.11
N VAL A 384 0.31 -7.93 12.18
CA VAL A 384 -0.43 -8.29 10.98
C VAL A 384 -1.00 -9.70 11.15
N CYS A 385 -2.22 -9.93 10.67
CA CYS A 385 -2.92 -11.23 10.80
C CYS A 385 -3.18 -11.63 12.25
N SER A 386 -3.52 -10.65 13.07
CA SER A 386 -3.62 -10.73 14.53
C SER A 386 -4.97 -11.25 15.04
N CYS A 387 -5.71 -12.04 14.26
CA CYS A 387 -7.07 -12.42 14.63
C CYS A 387 -7.12 -13.30 15.92
N HIS A 388 -6.02 -13.97 16.27
CA HIS A 388 -5.83 -14.68 17.53
C HIS A 388 -5.47 -13.76 18.72
N LEU A 389 -4.97 -12.55 18.47
CA LEU A 389 -4.60 -11.58 19.52
C LEU A 389 -5.80 -10.81 20.09
N TYR A 390 -6.99 -10.90 19.47
CA TYR A 390 -8.22 -10.28 20.01
C TYR A 390 -8.66 -10.85 21.36
N GLN A 391 -8.15 -12.02 21.77
CA GLN A 391 -8.38 -12.56 23.10
C GLN A 391 -7.34 -11.95 24.06
N PHE A 392 -7.77 -11.03 24.93
CA PHE A 392 -6.94 -10.32 25.93
C PHE A 392 -6.04 -11.23 26.80
N GLU A 393 -6.34 -12.54 26.89
CA GLU A 393 -5.49 -13.53 27.57
C GLU A 393 -4.12 -13.75 26.88
N ASN A 394 -3.98 -13.37 25.59
CA ASN A 394 -2.75 -13.54 24.80
C ASN A 394 -1.76 -12.35 24.89
N ILE A 395 -2.04 -11.31 25.69
CA ILE A 395 -1.09 -10.21 25.94
C ILE A 395 0.22 -10.72 26.59
N GLN A 396 0.19 -11.88 27.26
CA GLN A 396 1.42 -12.53 27.73
C GLN A 396 2.37 -12.92 26.59
N HIS A 397 1.86 -13.28 25.41
CA HIS A 397 2.69 -13.55 24.23
C HIS A 397 3.30 -12.26 23.69
N PHE A 398 2.54 -11.17 23.67
CA PHE A 398 3.06 -9.83 23.34
C PHE A 398 4.23 -9.43 24.27
N HIS A 399 4.10 -9.66 25.58
CA HIS A 399 5.21 -9.43 26.51
C HIS A 399 6.40 -10.34 26.21
N GLN A 400 6.19 -11.58 25.79
CA GLN A 400 7.26 -12.52 25.44
C GLN A 400 7.98 -12.11 24.13
N ASP A 401 7.26 -11.62 23.13
CA ASP A 401 7.83 -11.13 21.87
C ASP A 401 8.63 -9.84 22.09
N VAL A 402 8.10 -8.92 22.92
CA VAL A 402 8.81 -7.71 23.36
C VAL A 402 9.98 -8.03 24.30
N LEU A 403 9.92 -9.08 25.11
CA LEU A 403 11.08 -9.57 25.86
C LEU A 403 12.10 -10.23 24.93
N THR A 404 11.66 -10.90 23.87
CA THR A 404 12.58 -11.48 22.87
C THR A 404 13.28 -10.38 22.09
N LEU A 405 12.61 -9.26 21.81
CA LEU A 405 13.25 -8.03 21.34
C LEU A 405 14.36 -7.55 22.28
N SER A 406 14.14 -7.58 23.60
CA SER A 406 15.17 -7.19 24.57
C SER A 406 16.43 -8.05 24.49
N THR A 407 16.35 -9.27 23.94
CA THR A 407 17.54 -10.10 23.68
C THR A 407 18.33 -9.67 22.44
N TYR A 408 17.69 -8.93 21.51
CA TYR A 408 18.33 -8.33 20.34
C TYR A 408 18.84 -6.91 20.58
N PHE A 409 18.39 -6.26 21.66
CA PHE A 409 18.82 -4.93 22.05
C PHE A 409 19.80 -5.01 23.22
N SER A 410 21.01 -4.50 23.03
CA SER A 410 21.92 -4.28 24.15
C SER A 410 21.31 -3.22 25.06
N VAL A 411 20.93 -3.61 26.28
CA VAL A 411 20.56 -2.70 27.38
C VAL A 411 21.75 -1.81 27.75
#